data_AF-A0A9P8W0K1-F1
#
_entry.id   AF-A0A9P8W0K1-F1
#
_cell.length_a   1.000
_cell.length_b   1.000
_cell.length_c   1.000
_cell.angle_alpha   90.00
_cell.angle_beta   90.00
_cell.angle_gamma   90.00
#
_symmetry.space_group_name_H-M   'P 1'
#
loop_
_entity.id
_entity.type
_entity.pdbx_description
1 polymer ?
#
loop_
_entity_poly.entity_id
_entity_poly.type
_entity_poly.pdbx_seq_one_letter_code
_entity_poly.pdbx_strand_id
1 'polypeptide(L)'
;MPTSHRPDFKAFREESKEQLKRGTEYKDHFLWPYVNQEDLSQTKLMPLLLNARGRHSPPNSPQPTTTLYTGLVTEVMTPIFLNECTMVVHGVTTAAEYGKLVAWD
;
A
#
# COMPACT_ATOMS: atom_id res chain seq x y z
N MET A 1 -0.70 -7.28 14.17
CA MET A 1 0.17 -7.82 13.11
C MET A 1 -0.51 -9.06 12.56
N PRO A 2 -0.55 -9.27 11.24
CA PRO A 2 -1.09 -10.51 10.66
C PRO A 2 -0.33 -11.71 11.18
N THR A 3 -1.03 -12.82 11.34
CA THR A 3 -0.45 -14.09 11.81
C THR A 3 0.29 -14.86 10.71
N SER A 4 0.01 -14.57 9.43
CA SER A 4 0.62 -15.25 8.29
C SER A 4 1.52 -14.34 7.46
N HIS A 5 2.59 -14.91 6.92
CA HIS A 5 3.41 -14.28 5.88
C HIS A 5 2.56 -14.01 4.62
N ARG A 6 2.55 -12.75 4.15
CA ARG A 6 1.75 -12.27 2.98
C ARG A 6 0.26 -12.61 3.08
N PRO A 7 -0.48 -11.94 3.99
CA PRO A 7 -1.91 -12.19 4.19
C PRO A 7 -2.75 -11.88 2.93
N ASP A 8 -2.27 -10.98 2.06
CA ASP A 8 -2.83 -10.72 0.72
C ASP A 8 -2.82 -11.97 -0.17
N PHE A 9 -1.70 -12.70 -0.18
CA PHE A 9 -1.58 -13.93 -0.99
C PHE A 9 -2.43 -15.06 -0.43
N LYS A 10 -2.52 -15.16 0.90
CA LYS A 10 -3.38 -16.14 1.54
C LYS A 10 -4.85 -15.89 1.18
N ALA A 11 -5.32 -14.65 1.35
CA ALA A 11 -6.68 -14.24 0.96
C ALA A 11 -6.96 -14.52 -0.52
N PHE A 12 -6.03 -14.13 -1.41
CA PHE A 12 -6.14 -14.39 -2.84
C PHE A 12 -6.26 -15.88 -3.20
N ARG A 13 -5.60 -16.77 -2.43
CA ARG A 13 -5.63 -18.21 -2.68
C ARG A 13 -6.89 -18.88 -2.15
N GLU A 14 -7.45 -18.36 -1.07
CA GLU A 14 -8.62 -18.93 -0.38
C GLU A 14 -9.94 -18.48 -0.99
N GLU A 15 -10.00 -17.29 -1.60
CA GLU A 15 -11.21 -16.76 -2.22
C GLU A 15 -11.31 -17.08 -3.72
N SER A 16 -12.54 -17.32 -4.19
CA SER A 16 -12.84 -17.45 -5.62
C SER A 16 -12.80 -16.09 -6.31
N LYS A 17 -12.58 -16.06 -7.64
CA LYS A 17 -12.57 -14.82 -8.43
C LYS A 17 -13.89 -14.05 -8.32
N GLU A 18 -15.00 -14.76 -8.20
CA GLU A 18 -16.34 -14.17 -8.03
C GLU A 18 -16.53 -13.57 -6.63
N GLN A 19 -15.91 -14.14 -5.60
CA GLN A 19 -15.90 -13.57 -4.25
C GLN A 19 -15.07 -12.29 -4.21
N LEU A 20 -13.86 -12.32 -4.79
CA LEU A 20 -12.97 -11.16 -4.88
C LEU A 20 -13.64 -9.94 -5.53
N LYS A 21 -14.36 -10.14 -6.65
CA LYS A 21 -15.07 -9.07 -7.37
C LYS A 21 -16.26 -8.48 -6.61
N ARG A 22 -16.90 -9.24 -5.72
CA ARG A 22 -18.04 -8.76 -4.92
C ARG A 22 -17.62 -7.95 -3.69
N GLY A 23 -16.32 -7.88 -3.43
CA GLY A 23 -15.76 -7.34 -2.21
C GLY A 23 -15.35 -8.47 -1.28
N THR A 24 -14.08 -8.42 -0.88
CA THR A 24 -13.48 -9.34 0.09
C THR A 24 -13.64 -8.80 1.52
N GLU A 25 -13.76 -9.70 2.49
CA GLU A 25 -13.60 -9.34 3.91
C GLU A 25 -12.14 -9.01 4.26
N TYR A 26 -11.20 -9.42 3.41
CA TYR A 26 -9.75 -9.23 3.59
C TYR A 26 -9.23 -7.95 2.95
N LYS A 27 -10.05 -6.91 2.77
CA LYS A 27 -9.65 -5.70 2.03
C LYS A 27 -8.40 -5.05 2.62
N ASP A 28 -8.30 -5.05 3.95
CA ASP A 28 -7.14 -4.53 4.65
C ASP A 28 -5.86 -5.29 4.26
N HIS A 29 -5.94 -6.61 4.02
CA HIS A 29 -4.81 -7.46 3.58
C HIS A 29 -4.18 -6.99 2.28
N PHE A 30 -4.89 -6.22 1.45
CA PHE A 30 -4.34 -5.67 0.21
C PHE A 30 -3.98 -4.19 0.34
N LEU A 31 -4.57 -3.45 1.28
CA LEU A 31 -4.40 -2.00 1.41
C LEU A 31 -3.07 -1.58 2.04
N TRP A 32 -2.66 -2.26 3.12
CA TRP A 32 -1.52 -1.80 3.92
C TRP A 32 -0.26 -2.63 3.66
N PRO A 33 0.94 -2.01 3.65
CA PRO A 33 2.18 -2.77 3.74
C PRO A 33 2.25 -3.49 5.09
N TYR A 34 2.51 -4.79 5.04
CA TYR A 34 2.69 -5.59 6.23
C TYR A 34 4.14 -5.63 6.64
N VAL A 35 4.38 -5.36 7.92
CA VAL A 35 5.68 -5.56 8.53
C VAL A 35 5.66 -6.97 9.14
N ASN A 36 6.49 -7.86 8.62
CA ASN A 36 6.60 -9.24 9.09
C ASN A 36 7.36 -9.29 10.42
N GLN A 37 6.81 -9.93 11.45
CA GLN A 37 7.47 -10.05 12.75
C GLN A 37 8.77 -10.87 12.67
N GLU A 38 8.84 -11.86 11.78
CA GLU A 38 10.06 -12.64 11.57
C GLU A 38 11.18 -11.75 10.99
N ASP A 39 10.84 -10.88 10.03
CA ASP A 39 11.80 -9.90 9.49
C ASP A 39 12.26 -8.93 10.58
N LEU A 40 11.38 -8.52 11.50
CA LEU A 40 11.78 -7.63 12.60
C LEU A 40 12.60 -8.32 13.69
N SER A 41 12.49 -9.65 13.82
CA SER A 41 13.33 -10.42 14.73
C SER A 41 14.80 -10.46 14.31
N GLN A 42 15.08 -10.16 13.03
CA GLN A 42 16.45 -10.09 12.52
C GLN A 42 17.14 -8.79 12.94
N THR A 43 18.31 -8.92 13.55
CA THR A 43 19.07 -7.81 14.17
C THR A 43 19.33 -6.63 13.23
N LYS A 44 19.40 -6.85 11.91
CA LYS A 44 19.74 -5.82 10.91
C LYS A 44 18.54 -5.16 10.26
N LEU A 45 17.41 -5.86 10.11
CA LEU A 45 16.28 -5.35 9.33
C LEU A 45 15.53 -4.23 10.06
N MET A 46 15.39 -4.31 11.38
CA MET A 46 14.79 -3.23 12.17
C MET A 46 15.56 -1.91 12.07
N PRO A 47 16.89 -1.87 12.31
CA PRO A 47 17.68 -0.67 12.10
C PRO A 47 17.62 -0.13 10.66
N LEU A 48 17.61 -1.00 9.65
CA LEU A 48 17.50 -0.60 8.24
C LEU A 48 16.14 0.04 7.93
N LEU A 49 15.04 -0.53 8.43
CA LEU A 49 13.69 0.01 8.28
C LEU A 49 13.59 1.40 8.94
N LEU A 50 14.12 1.55 10.15
CA LEU A 50 14.14 2.83 10.87
C LEU A 50 15.01 3.87 10.15
N ASN A 51 16.19 3.49 9.65
CA ASN A 51 17.06 4.37 8.89
C ASN A 51 16.40 4.85 7.59
N ALA A 52 15.76 3.93 6.85
CA ALA A 52 15.06 4.24 5.61
C ALA A 52 13.84 5.15 5.83
N ARG A 53 13.09 4.99 6.94
CA ARG A 53 11.92 5.84 7.22
C ARG A 53 12.25 7.15 7.92
N GLY A 54 13.29 7.19 8.74
CA GLY A 54 13.67 8.38 9.50
C GLY A 54 14.48 9.40 8.71
N ARG A 55 15.21 8.96 7.67
CA ARG A 55 16.08 9.85 6.86
C ARG A 55 15.52 10.19 5.48
N HIS A 56 14.43 9.57 5.06
CA HIS A 56 13.80 9.86 3.77
C HIS A 56 12.42 10.48 4.02
N SER A 57 12.25 11.74 3.62
CA SER A 57 10.97 12.45 3.71
C SER A 57 9.90 11.72 2.85
N PRO A 58 8.62 11.67 3.27
CA PRO A 58 7.54 10.98 2.57
C PRO A 58 7.42 11.21 1.04
N PRO A 59 7.71 12.40 0.45
CA PRO A 59 7.50 12.60 -0.97
C PRO A 59 8.42 11.80 -1.90
N ASN A 60 9.47 11.16 -1.36
CA ASN A 60 10.46 10.45 -2.19
C ASN A 60 10.05 9.03 -2.60
N SER A 61 8.99 8.44 -2.03
CA SER A 61 8.51 7.13 -2.50
C SER A 61 7.05 6.85 -2.13
N PRO A 62 6.07 7.45 -2.83
CA PRO A 62 4.71 6.95 -2.87
C PRO A 62 4.61 5.77 -3.86
N GLN A 63 5.59 4.86 -3.89
CA GLN A 63 5.46 3.68 -4.74
C GLN A 63 4.39 2.76 -4.16
N PRO A 64 3.41 2.31 -4.97
CA PRO A 64 2.41 1.37 -4.52
C PRO A 64 3.12 0.12 -3.99
N THR A 65 2.72 -0.32 -2.81
CA THR A 65 3.28 -1.54 -2.22
C THR A 65 2.90 -2.73 -3.10
N THR A 66 3.69 -3.80 -3.04
CA THR A 66 3.37 -5.04 -3.74
C THR A 66 2.01 -5.62 -3.33
N THR A 67 1.58 -5.38 -2.09
CA THR A 67 0.24 -5.73 -1.58
C THR A 67 -0.87 -4.94 -2.27
N LEU A 68 -0.72 -3.61 -2.37
CA LEU A 68 -1.67 -2.74 -3.05
C LEU A 68 -1.75 -3.06 -4.54
N TYR A 69 -0.60 -3.25 -5.19
CA TYR A 69 -0.55 -3.67 -6.59
C TYR A 69 -1.28 -4.99 -6.82
N THR A 70 -1.09 -5.98 -5.93
CA THR A 70 -1.80 -7.26 -6.01
C THR A 70 -3.31 -7.03 -5.92
N GLY A 71 -3.80 -6.25 -4.94
CA GLY A 71 -5.23 -5.96 -4.77
C GLY A 71 -5.87 -5.22 -5.96
N LEU A 72 -5.11 -4.36 -6.64
CA LEU A 72 -5.57 -3.67 -7.85
C LEU A 72 -5.65 -4.61 -9.05
N VAL A 73 -4.60 -5.43 -9.28
CA VAL A 73 -4.55 -6.36 -10.43
C VAL A 73 -5.55 -7.51 -10.28
N THR A 74 -5.85 -7.93 -9.05
CA THR A 74 -6.86 -8.97 -8.78
C THR A 74 -8.29 -8.42 -8.74
N GLU A 75 -8.48 -7.12 -8.98
CA GLU A 75 -9.77 -6.41 -8.91
C GLU A 75 -10.47 -6.50 -7.55
N VAL A 76 -9.71 -6.83 -6.51
CA VAL A 76 -10.19 -6.88 -5.12
C VAL A 76 -10.41 -5.48 -4.58
N MET A 77 -9.58 -4.54 -5.04
CA MET A 77 -9.65 -3.14 -4.69
C MET A 77 -9.93 -2.31 -5.92
N THR A 78 -10.92 -1.43 -5.81
CA THR A 78 -11.10 -0.36 -6.79
C THR A 78 -10.21 0.82 -6.38
N PRO A 79 -9.42 1.40 -7.31
CA PRO A 79 -8.71 2.63 -7.04
C PRO A 79 -9.68 3.71 -6.55
N ILE A 80 -9.32 4.41 -5.48
CA ILE A 80 -10.05 5.62 -5.08
C ILE A 80 -9.70 6.69 -6.11
N PHE A 81 -10.69 7.16 -6.85
CA PHE A 81 -10.55 8.15 -7.91
C PHE A 81 -11.61 9.24 -7.72
N LEU A 82 -11.19 10.49 -7.88
CA LEU A 82 -12.07 11.64 -7.98
C LEU A 82 -12.01 12.12 -9.43
N ASN A 83 -13.18 12.21 -10.08
CA ASN A 83 -13.24 12.59 -11.50
C ASN A 83 -12.56 13.93 -11.75
N GLU A 84 -11.80 14.01 -12.84
CA GLU A 84 -11.11 15.23 -13.32
C GLU A 84 -10.11 15.84 -12.31
N CYS A 85 -9.69 15.08 -11.30
CA CYS A 85 -8.71 15.51 -10.31
C CYS A 85 -7.56 14.53 -10.19
N THR A 86 -6.34 15.04 -10.07
CA THR A 86 -5.14 14.26 -9.75
C THR A 86 -4.56 14.73 -8.42
N MET A 87 -4.29 13.81 -7.50
CA MET A 87 -3.60 14.12 -6.25
C MET A 87 -2.08 14.12 -6.44
N VAL A 88 -1.41 15.18 -6.02
CA VAL A 88 0.05 15.29 -6.08
C VAL A 88 0.66 14.55 -4.90
N VAL A 89 1.21 13.36 -5.17
CA VAL A 89 1.89 12.54 -4.17
C VAL A 89 3.39 12.42 -4.39
N HIS A 90 3.88 12.82 -5.57
CA HIS A 90 5.29 12.69 -5.95
C HIS A 90 5.88 14.02 -6.45
N GLY A 91 7.20 14.17 -6.34
CA GLY A 91 7.95 15.32 -6.87
C GLY A 91 7.84 16.61 -6.05
N VAL A 92 7.07 16.61 -4.97
CA VAL A 92 6.89 17.77 -4.09
C VAL A 92 7.95 17.82 -3.00
N THR A 93 8.58 18.98 -2.82
CA THR A 93 9.62 19.20 -1.81
C THR A 93 9.06 19.83 -0.54
N THR A 94 7.82 20.34 -0.59
CA THR A 94 7.15 21.01 0.53
C THR A 94 5.99 20.19 1.06
N ALA A 95 5.79 20.22 2.38
CA ALA A 95 4.69 19.50 3.02
C ALA A 95 3.30 20.04 2.63
N ALA A 96 3.21 21.33 2.27
CA ALA A 96 1.96 21.98 1.90
C ALA A 96 1.42 21.54 0.52
N GLU A 97 2.30 21.08 -0.37
CA GLU A 97 1.93 20.65 -1.72
C GLU A 97 1.63 19.14 -1.79
N TYR A 98 2.10 18.36 -0.81
CA TYR A 98 1.83 16.93 -0.72
C TYR A 98 0.36 16.65 -0.41
N GLY A 99 -0.27 15.82 -1.24
CA GLY A 99 -1.69 15.49 -1.13
C GLY A 99 -2.62 16.53 -1.72
N LYS A 100 -2.09 17.59 -2.37
CA LYS A 100 -2.92 18.58 -3.05
C LYS A 100 -3.65 17.95 -4.24
N LEU A 101 -4.96 18.17 -4.32
CA LEU A 101 -5.75 17.83 -5.51
C LEU A 101 -5.62 18.95 -6.55
N VAL A 102 -5.34 18.55 -7.79
CA VAL A 102 -5.22 19.42 -8.97
C VAL A 102 -6.30 18.99 -9.95
N ALA A 103 -7.25 19.90 -10.23
CA ALA A 103 -8.23 19.72 -11.29
C ALA A 103 -7.52 19.75 -12.66
N TRP A 104 -8.09 19.07 -13.65
CA TRP A 104 -7.53 19.05 -15.01
C TRP A 104 -7.75 20.36 -15.79
N ASP A 105 -8.65 21.23 -15.30
CA ASP A 105 -8.98 22.56 -15.83
C ASP A 105 -8.27 23.71 -15.08
#